data_AF-A0A7X9KM82-F1
#
_entry.id   AF-A0A7X9KM82-F1
#
_cell.length_a   1.000
_cell.length_b   1.000
_cell.length_c   1.000
_cell.angle_alpha   90.00
_cell.angle_beta   90.00
_cell.angle_gamma   90.00
#
_symmetry.space_group_name_H-M   'P 1'
#
loop_
_entity.id
_entity.type
_entity.pdbx_description
1 polymer ?
#
loop_
_entity_poly.entity_id
_entity_poly.type
_entity_poly.pdbx_seq_one_letter_code
_entity_poly.pdbx_strand_id
1 'polypeptide(L)'
;GLTLLHGGVSQPLFDDEPEVPEPDEARVADDALDLPEVPTDAGFPLAGAKSIAERKEELREQNMELAKRIVDLTGFGHAKVQVELNRLVGIMSVGSATNSELERRLRHGQAWLRRR
;
A
#
# COMPACT_ATOMS: atom_id res chain seq x y z
N GLY A 1 16.63 -65.21 7.08
CA GLY A 1 17.97 -64.69 6.77
C GLY A 1 17.82 -63.51 5.84
N LEU A 2 18.40 -62.38 6.26
CA LEU A 2 18.81 -61.16 5.54
C LEU A 2 17.84 -60.39 4.60
N THR A 3 17.55 -59.19 5.09
CA THR A 3 17.31 -57.86 4.50
C THR A 3 17.85 -57.58 3.08
N LEU A 4 17.01 -56.95 2.24
CA LEU A 4 17.39 -56.17 1.04
C LEU A 4 16.61 -54.84 1.13
N LEU A 5 17.28 -53.74 1.50
CA LEU A 5 17.92 -52.74 0.63
C LEU A 5 16.98 -51.58 0.25
N HIS A 6 17.20 -50.49 0.98
CA HIS A 6 16.80 -49.11 0.78
C HIS A 6 16.67 -48.69 -0.70
N GLY A 7 15.50 -48.18 -1.06
CA GLY A 7 15.25 -47.51 -2.32
C GLY A 7 14.58 -46.15 -2.09
N GLY A 8 15.37 -45.08 -2.24
CA GLY A 8 14.91 -43.83 -2.82
C GLY A 8 14.38 -42.75 -1.88
N VAL A 9 15.29 -41.92 -1.35
CA VAL A 9 15.11 -40.47 -1.36
C VAL A 9 16.48 -39.85 -1.66
N SER A 10 16.76 -39.50 -2.92
CA SER A 10 17.84 -38.56 -3.22
C SER A 10 17.38 -37.18 -2.75
N GLN A 11 17.87 -36.76 -1.60
CA GLN A 11 17.84 -35.35 -1.21
C GLN A 11 18.80 -34.56 -2.12
N PRO A 12 18.47 -33.30 -2.43
CA PRO A 12 19.27 -32.51 -3.35
C PRO A 12 20.65 -32.18 -2.75
N LEU A 13 21.67 -32.26 -3.60
CA LEU A 13 23.09 -31.93 -3.41
C LEU A 13 23.27 -30.43 -3.09
N PHE A 14 22.88 -30.00 -1.89
CA PHE A 14 23.12 -28.65 -1.36
C PHE A 14 23.82 -28.74 0.00
N ASP A 15 24.86 -29.55 0.10
CA ASP A 15 25.72 -29.67 1.30
C ASP A 15 27.17 -29.26 1.00
N ASP A 16 27.36 -28.32 0.06
CA ASP A 16 28.58 -27.53 -0.08
C ASP A 16 28.19 -26.10 0.31
N GLU A 17 27.96 -25.88 1.60
CA GLU A 17 27.98 -24.53 2.14
C GLU A 17 29.42 -24.03 1.97
N PRO A 18 29.67 -22.97 1.17
CA PRO A 18 31.02 -22.46 1.03
C PRO A 18 31.50 -22.02 2.42
N GLU A 19 32.61 -22.59 2.89
CA GLU A 19 33.24 -22.20 4.15
C GLU A 19 33.56 -20.70 4.06
N VAL A 20 32.72 -19.88 4.70
CA VAL A 20 32.93 -18.44 4.74
C VAL A 20 34.10 -18.22 5.71
N PRO A 21 35.23 -17.66 5.26
CA PRO A 21 36.34 -17.40 6.15
C PRO A 21 35.87 -16.48 7.28
N GLU A 22 36.26 -16.80 8.51
CA GLU A 22 35.97 -15.93 9.64
C GLU A 22 36.54 -14.53 9.36
N PRO A 23 35.77 -13.47 9.68
CA PRO A 23 36.23 -12.11 9.46
C PRO A 23 37.50 -11.89 10.29
N ASP A 24 38.58 -11.48 9.62
CA ASP A 24 39.82 -11.08 10.28
C ASP A 24 39.53 -9.90 11.20
N GLU A 25 39.57 -10.15 12.52
CA GLU A 25 39.29 -9.15 13.57
C GLU A 25 40.18 -7.92 13.46
N ALA A 26 41.40 -8.07 12.91
CA ALA A 26 42.32 -6.96 12.68
C ALA A 26 41.82 -6.00 11.58
N ARG A 27 40.96 -6.48 10.67
CA ARG A 27 40.34 -5.68 9.60
C ARG A 27 39.04 -4.99 10.04
N VAL A 28 38.45 -5.41 11.16
CA VAL A 28 37.19 -4.85 11.69
C VAL A 28 37.40 -3.46 12.32
N ALA A 29 38.61 -3.17 12.80
CA ALA A 29 38.93 -1.89 13.43
C ALA A 29 38.86 -0.68 12.47
N ASP A 30 38.95 -0.89 11.16
CA ASP A 30 38.91 0.16 10.13
C ASP A 30 37.48 0.40 9.56
N ASP A 31 36.53 -0.51 9.87
CA ASP A 31 35.13 -0.47 9.42
C ASP A 31 34.22 0.31 10.40
N ALA A 32 34.80 1.15 11.26
CA ALA A 32 34.06 2.09 12.10
C ALA A 32 33.57 3.28 11.26
N LEU A 33 32.59 3.03 10.39
CA LEU A 33 31.87 4.11 9.71
C LEU A 33 31.04 4.88 10.75
N ASP A 34 31.38 6.16 10.94
CA ASP A 34 30.54 7.13 11.65
C ASP A 34 29.27 7.36 10.81
N LEU A 35 28.30 6.46 10.94
CA LEU A 35 27.00 6.64 10.31
C LEU A 35 26.33 7.84 10.98
N PRO A 36 25.98 8.90 10.22
CA PRO A 36 25.15 9.94 10.80
C PRO A 36 23.85 9.29 11.26
N GLU A 37 23.34 9.70 12.42
CA GLU A 37 21.99 9.35 12.83
C GLU A 37 21.05 9.81 11.70
N VAL A 38 20.57 8.86 10.89
CA VAL A 38 19.44 9.14 10.01
C VAL A 38 18.31 9.56 10.95
N PRO A 39 17.76 10.77 10.84
CA PRO A 39 16.57 11.14 11.58
C PRO A 39 15.51 10.16 11.11
N THR A 40 15.28 9.12 11.90
CA THR A 40 14.27 8.14 11.61
C THR A 40 12.96 8.87 11.89
N ASP A 41 12.42 9.50 10.86
CA ASP A 41 11.05 9.99 10.81
C ASP A 41 10.07 8.81 10.75
N ALA A 42 10.33 7.76 11.53
CA ALA A 42 9.26 6.93 12.06
C ALA A 42 8.67 7.67 13.26
N GLY A 43 8.22 8.92 13.02
CA GLY A 43 7.51 9.70 14.01
C GLY A 43 6.29 8.89 14.41
N PHE A 44 6.22 8.52 15.69
CA PHE A 44 4.93 8.21 16.32
C PHE A 44 3.97 9.30 15.86
N PRO A 45 2.83 8.97 15.22
CA PRO A 45 1.94 9.98 14.69
C PRO A 45 1.64 10.96 15.82
N LEU A 46 1.92 12.26 15.57
CA LEU A 46 1.60 13.33 16.51
C LEU A 46 0.19 13.09 17.02
N ALA A 47 0.01 12.94 18.33
CA ALA A 47 -1.30 12.66 18.93
C ALA A 47 -2.30 13.71 18.43
N GLY A 48 -3.20 13.32 17.51
CA GLY A 48 -4.15 14.21 16.83
C GLY A 48 -4.04 14.29 15.30
N ALA A 49 -2.96 13.80 14.67
CA ALA A 49 -2.88 13.66 13.22
C ALA A 49 -3.52 12.33 12.79
N LYS A 50 -4.53 12.40 11.90
CA LYS A 50 -5.17 11.21 11.34
C LYS A 50 -4.14 10.37 10.59
N SER A 51 -4.17 9.06 10.82
CA SER A 51 -3.40 8.11 10.04
C SER A 51 -3.78 8.19 8.55
N ILE A 52 -2.86 7.80 7.68
CA ILE A 52 -3.11 7.74 6.23
C ILE A 52 -4.32 6.87 5.90
N ALA A 53 -4.52 5.79 6.66
CA ALA A 53 -5.67 4.89 6.51
C ALA A 53 -6.99 5.55 6.93
N GLU A 54 -7.00 6.26 8.05
CA GLU A 54 -8.18 6.99 8.54
C GLU A 54 -8.57 8.10 7.55
N ARG A 55 -7.59 8.86 7.07
CA ARG A 55 -7.80 9.88 6.03
C ARG A 55 -8.37 9.28 4.75
N LYS A 56 -7.90 8.09 4.36
CA LYS A 56 -8.43 7.39 3.19
C LYS A 56 -9.90 7.05 3.37
N GLU A 57 -10.27 6.53 4.54
CA GLU A 57 -11.63 6.12 4.82
C GLU A 57 -12.59 7.31 4.84
N GLU A 58 -12.21 8.41 5.48
CA GLU A 58 -12.99 9.65 5.45
C GLU A 58 -13.19 10.17 4.03
N LEU A 59 -12.15 10.11 3.20
CA LEU A 59 -12.26 10.51 1.80
C LEU A 59 -13.21 9.61 1.01
N ARG A 60 -13.29 8.30 1.32
CA ARG A 60 -14.26 7.40 0.71
C ARG A 60 -15.68 7.74 1.15
N GLU A 61 -15.90 7.99 2.42
CA GLU A 61 -17.20 8.39 2.96
C GLU A 61 -17.69 9.69 2.31
N GLN A 62 -16.85 10.72 2.28
CA GLN A 62 -17.17 11.99 1.61
C GLN A 62 -17.49 11.80 0.12
N ASN A 63 -16.77 10.91 -0.55
CA ASN A 63 -17.03 10.56 -1.95
C ASN A 63 -18.37 9.83 -2.14
N MET A 64 -18.78 9.00 -1.19
CA MET A 64 -20.08 8.31 -1.20
C MET A 64 -21.22 9.30 -0.95
N GLU A 65 -21.09 10.16 0.06
CA GLU A 65 -22.08 11.20 0.35
C GLU A 65 -22.24 12.18 -0.81
N LEU A 66 -21.14 12.55 -1.46
CA LEU A 66 -21.18 13.39 -2.65
C LEU A 66 -21.91 12.70 -3.81
N ALA A 67 -21.68 11.40 -4.02
CA ALA A 67 -22.37 10.63 -5.05
C ALA A 67 -23.89 10.55 -4.78
N LYS A 68 -24.30 10.31 -3.52
CA LYS A 68 -25.72 10.36 -3.12
C LYS A 68 -26.34 11.72 -3.44
N ARG A 69 -25.66 12.80 -3.07
CA ARG A 69 -26.14 14.17 -3.33
C ARG A 69 -26.30 14.45 -4.84
N ILE A 70 -25.40 13.94 -5.68
CA ILE A 70 -25.52 14.03 -7.14
C ILE A 70 -26.72 13.22 -7.65
N VAL A 71 -26.94 12.00 -7.13
CA VAL A 71 -28.12 11.17 -7.45
C VAL A 71 -29.39 11.93 -7.12
N ASP A 72 -29.51 12.47 -5.92
CA ASP A 72 -30.70 13.19 -5.45
C ASP A 72 -31.01 14.41 -6.32
N LEU A 73 -29.97 15.16 -6.73
CA LEU A 73 -30.14 16.36 -7.56
C LEU A 73 -30.45 16.04 -9.02
N THR A 74 -29.87 14.98 -9.58
CA THR A 74 -29.94 14.68 -11.02
C THR A 74 -30.98 13.63 -11.39
N GLY A 75 -31.45 12.84 -10.42
CA GLY A 75 -32.30 11.66 -10.64
C GLY A 75 -31.57 10.49 -11.31
N PHE A 76 -30.25 10.57 -11.51
CA PHE A 76 -29.50 9.48 -12.12
C PHE A 76 -29.34 8.29 -11.18
N GLY A 77 -29.33 7.08 -11.73
CA GLY A 77 -29.05 5.88 -10.94
C GLY A 77 -27.66 5.93 -10.30
N HIS A 78 -27.56 5.45 -9.06
CA HIS A 78 -26.33 5.49 -8.27
C HIS A 78 -25.12 4.84 -8.99
N ALA A 79 -25.32 3.69 -9.64
CA ALA A 79 -24.26 3.03 -10.42
C ALA A 79 -23.72 3.92 -11.55
N LYS A 80 -24.60 4.62 -12.28
CA LYS A 80 -24.21 5.53 -13.34
C LYS A 80 -23.36 6.68 -12.79
N VAL A 81 -23.80 7.32 -11.70
CA VAL A 81 -23.05 8.40 -11.05
C VAL A 81 -21.68 7.93 -10.60
N GLN A 82 -21.58 6.75 -9.99
CA GLN A 82 -20.30 6.19 -9.56
C GLN A 82 -19.33 5.94 -10.72
N VAL A 83 -19.83 5.35 -11.82
CA VAL A 83 -19.02 5.12 -13.03
C VAL A 83 -18.52 6.42 -13.63
N GLU A 84 -19.38 7.43 -13.75
CA GLU A 84 -18.96 8.73 -14.30
C GLU A 84 -17.93 9.43 -13.41
N LEU A 85 -18.13 9.43 -12.09
CA LEU A 85 -17.15 9.99 -11.16
C LEU A 85 -15.80 9.27 -11.25
N ASN A 86 -15.80 7.95 -11.36
CA ASN A 86 -14.57 7.17 -11.54
C ASN A 86 -13.89 7.49 -12.88
N ARG A 87 -14.67 7.63 -13.95
CA ARG A 87 -14.19 8.00 -15.29
C ARG A 87 -13.53 9.39 -15.30
N LEU A 88 -14.09 10.36 -14.59
CA LEU A 88 -13.56 11.74 -14.52
C LEU A 88 -12.15 11.82 -13.93
N VAL A 89 -11.79 10.88 -13.06
CA VAL A 89 -10.45 10.80 -12.44
C VAL A 89 -9.58 9.66 -12.97
N GLY A 90 -10.12 8.79 -13.82
CA GLY A 90 -9.37 7.69 -14.41
C GLY A 90 -9.09 6.53 -13.45
N ILE A 91 -9.95 6.30 -12.45
CA ILE A 91 -9.80 5.19 -11.51
C ILE A 91 -10.76 4.04 -11.82
N MET A 92 -10.35 2.81 -11.52
CA MET A 92 -11.21 1.63 -11.70
C MET A 92 -12.19 1.46 -10.54
N SER A 93 -11.73 1.68 -9.31
CA SER A 93 -12.54 1.54 -8.10
C SER A 93 -12.12 2.51 -7.00
N VAL A 94 -13.08 2.88 -6.14
CA VAL A 94 -12.87 3.74 -4.95
C VAL A 94 -12.08 2.98 -3.86
N GLY A 95 -12.20 1.66 -3.80
CA GLY A 95 -11.47 0.82 -2.85
C GLY A 95 -9.96 0.81 -3.09
N SER A 96 -9.54 0.67 -4.34
CA SER A 96 -8.12 0.63 -4.69
C SER A 96 -7.47 2.01 -4.83
N ALA A 97 -8.25 3.08 -4.95
CA ALA A 97 -7.76 4.45 -5.16
C ALA A 97 -6.87 4.95 -3.99
N THR A 98 -5.90 5.79 -4.31
CA THR A 98 -5.05 6.55 -3.38
C THR A 98 -5.78 7.76 -2.81
N ASN A 99 -5.26 8.35 -1.73
CA ASN A 99 -5.85 9.55 -1.12
C ASN A 99 -5.97 10.71 -2.12
N SER A 100 -4.91 10.96 -2.90
CA SER A 100 -4.89 12.03 -3.90
C SER A 100 -5.92 11.82 -5.02
N GLU A 101 -6.17 10.57 -5.43
CA GLU A 101 -7.21 10.23 -6.40
C GLU A 101 -8.62 10.45 -5.83
N LEU A 102 -8.86 10.06 -4.57
CA LEU A 102 -10.14 10.30 -3.89
C LEU A 102 -10.42 11.79 -3.71
N GLU A 103 -9.41 12.58 -3.34
CA GLU A 103 -9.51 14.04 -3.26
C GLU A 103 -9.81 14.66 -4.62
N ARG A 104 -9.15 14.19 -5.68
CA ARG A 104 -9.41 14.65 -7.05
C ARG A 104 -10.85 14.33 -7.45
N ARG A 105 -11.33 13.12 -7.17
CA ARG A 105 -12.72 12.67 -7.45
C ARG A 105 -13.72 13.57 -6.74
N LEU A 106 -13.45 13.90 -5.47
CA LEU A 106 -14.27 14.80 -4.67
C LEU A 106 -14.35 16.19 -5.32
N ARG A 107 -13.23 16.76 -5.75
CA ARG A 107 -13.20 18.06 -6.45
C ARG A 107 -14.00 18.03 -7.75
N HIS A 108 -13.90 16.97 -8.55
CA HIS A 108 -14.68 16.82 -9.78
C HIS A 108 -16.18 16.69 -9.50
N GLY A 109 -16.59 15.89 -8.51
CA GLY A 109 -18.00 15.76 -8.15
C GLY A 109 -18.58 17.06 -7.57
N GLN A 110 -17.83 17.81 -6.77
CA GLN A 110 -18.26 19.13 -6.31
C GLN A 110 -18.39 20.12 -7.48
N ALA A 111 -17.46 20.07 -8.44
CA ALA A 111 -17.54 20.89 -9.65
C ALA A 111 -18.75 20.52 -10.52
N TRP A 112 -19.12 19.25 -10.57
CA TRP A 112 -20.37 18.81 -11.22
C TRP A 112 -21.57 19.46 -10.53
N LEU A 113 -21.70 19.36 -9.21
CA LEU A 113 -22.83 19.95 -8.48
C LEU A 113 -22.96 21.45 -8.71
N ARG A 114 -21.85 22.19 -8.83
CA ARG A 114 -21.91 23.64 -9.12
C ARG A 114 -22.41 24.00 -10.52
N ARG A 115 -22.43 23.05 -11.45
CA ARG A 115 -22.86 23.25 -12.85
C ARG A 115 -24.31 22.83 -13.08
N ARG A 116 -25.02 22.40 -12.04
CA ARG A 116 -26.42 21.97 -12.07
C ARG A 116 -27.24 22.96 -11.26
#